data_AF-A0AAR2L5L6-F1
#
_entry.id   AF-A0AAR2L5L6-F1
#
_cell.length_a   1.000
_cell.length_b   1.000
_cell.length_c   1.000
_cell.angle_alpha   90.00
_cell.angle_beta   90.00
_cell.angle_gamma   90.00
#
_symmetry.space_group_name_H-M   'P 1'
#
loop_
_entity.id
_entity.type
_entity.pdbx_description
1 polymer ?
#
loop_
_entity_poly.entity_id
_entity_poly.type
_entity_poly.pdbx_seq_one_letter_code
_entity_poly.pdbx_strand_id
1 'polypeptide(L)'
;YNDIAQPYFPRVRGALRGALLLILAVRRRFLSSLLLLRLPAGNGSTRRRRTESAQRAEDPLGHTSQVVAAFRVFQQELDTKHDKYERLVKLSRDITIESKRTIFLLHRVTSVPNVEEVLNEADAKLDGVRQKIGQVAEELRGEDLHQFHKAFTSGVQEYVEAVSFHHFIRHRILISLEEINARLVFVKEEKLETKVTGEGSFPEACVLTFQVTPTDYLLGVADLTGELMRMCISSVGNGDMDTPFELSSFLRDIHDGFSYIGNMGPYEVSKKLHTLRQSLGKVEDACYMLRVRGSEIPKHMLADVLSSRTALLDHDEGVS
;
A
#
# COMPACT_ATOMS: atom_id res chain seq x y z
N TYR A 1 -9.59 -30.67 -24.00
CA TYR A 1 -10.09 -30.59 -22.60
C TYR A 1 -10.39 -29.12 -22.35
N ASN A 2 -11.57 -28.70 -22.82
CA ASN A 2 -12.13 -27.36 -22.66
C ASN A 2 -13.09 -27.38 -21.46
N ASP A 3 -13.36 -26.19 -20.93
CA ASP A 3 -14.40 -25.84 -19.95
C ASP A 3 -14.18 -26.28 -18.50
N ILE A 4 -13.20 -25.64 -17.86
CA ILE A 4 -13.37 -25.17 -16.47
C ILE A 4 -13.00 -23.68 -16.48
N ALA A 5 -14.00 -22.83 -16.70
CA ALA A 5 -13.87 -21.42 -16.36
C ALA A 5 -13.64 -21.35 -14.84
N GLN A 6 -12.39 -21.09 -14.43
CA GLN A 6 -12.03 -20.97 -13.03
C GLN A 6 -12.83 -19.83 -12.38
N PRO A 7 -13.50 -20.06 -11.23
CA PRO A 7 -14.34 -19.05 -10.58
C PRO A 7 -13.56 -17.82 -10.06
N TYR A 8 -12.23 -17.85 -10.08
CA TYR A 8 -11.33 -16.81 -9.56
C TYR A 8 -11.11 -15.65 -10.56
N PHE A 9 -11.13 -15.94 -11.85
CA PHE A 9 -10.75 -15.03 -12.93
C PHE A 9 -11.59 -13.73 -13.02
N PRO A 10 -12.93 -13.75 -12.84
CA PRO A 10 -13.74 -12.53 -12.97
C PRO A 10 -13.49 -11.54 -11.83
N ARG A 11 -13.12 -12.01 -10.64
CA ARG A 11 -13.01 -11.18 -9.44
C ARG A 11 -11.66 -10.49 -9.32
N VAL A 12 -10.56 -11.16 -9.67
CA VAL A 12 -9.22 -10.51 -9.75
C VAL A 12 -9.22 -9.41 -10.81
N ARG A 13 -9.76 -9.71 -12.00
CA ARG A 13 -9.99 -8.69 -13.03
C ARG A 13 -10.94 -7.59 -12.55
N GLY A 14 -11.98 -7.92 -11.80
CA GLY A 14 -12.92 -6.95 -11.22
C GLY A 14 -12.22 -5.95 -10.29
N ALA A 15 -11.46 -6.43 -9.30
CA ALA A 15 -10.74 -5.61 -8.35
C ALA A 15 -9.69 -4.71 -9.03
N LEU A 16 -8.87 -5.28 -9.93
CA LEU A 16 -7.83 -4.51 -10.65
C LEU A 16 -8.42 -3.55 -11.70
N ARG A 17 -9.52 -3.92 -12.36
CA ARG A 17 -10.26 -3.01 -13.26
C ARG A 17 -10.93 -1.88 -12.50
N GLY A 18 -11.50 -2.14 -11.32
CA GLY A 18 -12.07 -1.12 -10.44
C GLY A 18 -11.03 -0.05 -10.09
N ALA A 19 -9.86 -0.49 -9.63
CA ALA A 19 -8.73 0.40 -9.36
C ALA A 19 -8.28 1.18 -10.61
N LEU A 20 -8.13 0.52 -11.77
CA LEU A 20 -7.73 1.17 -13.02
C LEU A 20 -8.76 2.20 -13.50
N LEU A 21 -10.05 1.89 -13.44
CA LEU A 21 -11.13 2.81 -13.81
C LEU A 21 -11.13 4.04 -12.92
N LEU A 22 -10.86 3.87 -11.61
CA LEU A 22 -10.69 4.98 -10.69
C LEU A 22 -9.49 5.86 -11.06
N ILE A 23 -8.34 5.25 -11.39
CA ILE A 23 -7.14 5.99 -11.85
C ILE A 23 -7.44 6.80 -13.11
N LEU A 24 -8.10 6.18 -14.09
CA LEU A 24 -8.45 6.85 -15.35
C LEU A 24 -9.49 7.96 -15.13
N ALA A 25 -10.45 7.76 -14.22
CA ALA A 25 -11.45 8.78 -13.86
C ALA A 25 -10.81 9.99 -13.15
N VAL A 26 -9.88 9.75 -12.22
CA VAL A 26 -9.13 10.81 -11.53
C VAL A 26 -8.25 11.57 -12.53
N ARG A 27 -7.53 10.86 -13.42
CA ARG A 27 -6.75 11.51 -14.50
C ARG A 27 -7.63 12.36 -15.40
N ARG A 28 -8.83 11.88 -15.78
CA ARG A 28 -9.77 12.64 -16.63
C ARG A 28 -10.30 13.89 -15.94
N ARG A 29 -10.57 13.84 -14.63
CA ARG A 29 -10.93 15.02 -13.83
C ARG A 29 -9.77 16.01 -13.70
N PHE A 30 -8.55 15.52 -13.49
CA PHE A 30 -7.35 16.36 -13.37
C PHE A 30 -7.00 17.06 -14.69
N LEU A 31 -7.08 16.36 -15.83
CA LEU A 31 -6.90 16.94 -17.17
C LEU A 31 -7.98 17.97 -17.51
N SER A 32 -9.23 17.75 -17.05
CA SER A 32 -10.30 18.74 -17.21
C SER A 32 -10.07 20.00 -16.37
N SER A 33 -9.45 19.88 -15.19
CA SER A 33 -9.07 21.01 -14.33
C SER A 33 -7.84 21.76 -14.84
N LEU A 34 -6.89 21.07 -15.48
CA LEU A 34 -5.69 21.66 -16.04
C LEU A 34 -5.97 22.48 -17.32
N LEU A 35 -7.04 22.16 -18.06
CA LEU A 35 -7.48 22.93 -19.22
C LEU A 35 -8.06 24.33 -18.87
N LEU A 36 -8.34 24.59 -17.59
CA LEU A 36 -8.96 25.83 -17.10
C LEU A 36 -7.97 26.84 -16.51
N LEU A 37 -6.69 26.48 -16.33
CA LEU A 37 -5.66 27.41 -15.85
C LEU A 37 -4.81 27.95 -17.01
N ARG A 38 -5.36 28.97 -17.68
CA ARG A 38 -4.60 29.83 -18.61
C ARG A 38 -3.94 30.95 -17.79
N LEU A 39 -2.67 30.79 -17.46
CA LEU A 39 -1.88 31.87 -16.83
C LEU A 39 -1.56 32.97 -17.87
N PRO A 40 -1.67 34.27 -17.52
CA PRO A 40 -1.27 35.34 -18.42
C PRO A 40 0.26 35.49 -18.46
N ALA A 41 0.79 35.66 -19.67
CA ALA A 41 2.21 35.89 -19.92
C ALA A 41 2.63 37.30 -19.45
N GLY A 42 3.59 37.36 -18.52
CA GLY A 42 4.23 38.61 -18.10
C GLY A 42 5.44 38.94 -18.97
N ASN A 43 5.40 40.09 -19.63
CA ASN A 43 6.48 40.64 -20.46
C ASN A 43 7.77 40.87 -19.67
N GLY A 44 8.88 40.29 -20.13
CA GLY A 44 10.22 40.67 -19.71
C GLY A 44 10.69 41.93 -20.45
N SER A 45 11.02 42.98 -19.70
CA SER A 45 11.70 44.17 -20.22
C SER A 45 13.08 44.34 -19.59
N THR A 46 14.10 44.34 -20.44
CA THR A 46 15.50 44.64 -20.17
C THR A 46 15.70 46.15 -19.97
N ARG A 47 16.46 46.58 -18.95
CA ARG A 47 17.15 47.89 -18.98
C ARG A 47 18.47 47.87 -18.22
N ARG A 48 19.46 48.56 -18.81
CA ARG A 48 20.90 48.50 -18.57
C ARG A 48 21.41 49.77 -17.84
N ARG A 49 22.39 49.58 -16.94
CA ARG A 49 23.58 50.41 -16.56
C ARG A 49 23.52 51.66 -15.65
N ARG A 50 24.41 51.61 -14.62
CA ARG A 50 25.27 52.63 -13.92
C ARG A 50 24.54 53.79 -13.18
N THR A 51 24.95 54.29 -12.01
CA THR A 51 26.28 54.58 -11.42
C THR A 51 26.18 54.85 -9.90
N GLU A 52 27.30 54.63 -9.22
CA GLU A 52 27.83 55.38 -8.06
C GLU A 52 27.27 55.27 -6.63
N SER A 53 28.26 55.26 -5.74
CA SER A 53 28.30 55.13 -4.29
C SER A 53 27.66 56.29 -3.54
N ALA A 54 26.85 55.97 -2.52
CA ALA A 54 26.64 56.82 -1.36
C ALA A 54 26.43 55.93 -0.12
N GLN A 55 27.41 55.97 0.78
CA GLN A 55 27.25 55.53 2.17
C GLN A 55 26.10 56.31 2.81
N ARG A 56 25.09 55.61 3.34
CA ARG A 56 24.25 56.13 4.43
C ARG A 56 23.94 55.03 5.42
N ALA A 57 24.52 55.24 6.60
CA ALA A 57 24.03 54.95 7.94
C ALA A 57 23.23 53.66 8.12
N GLU A 58 23.83 52.76 8.90
CA GLU A 58 23.10 51.77 9.68
C GLU A 58 21.95 52.45 10.44
N ASP A 59 20.75 51.93 10.26
CA ASP A 59 19.63 52.17 11.17
C ASP A 59 19.33 50.83 11.89
N PRO A 60 19.77 50.67 13.15
CA PRO A 60 19.55 49.45 13.89
C PRO A 60 18.13 49.44 14.48
N LEU A 61 17.36 48.41 14.10
CA LEU A 61 16.17 47.95 14.85
C LEU A 61 15.03 48.97 14.99
N GLY A 62 14.23 49.19 13.93
CA GLY A 62 13.09 50.12 14.03
C GLY A 62 11.81 49.79 13.26
N HIS A 63 11.83 48.87 12.30
CA HIS A 63 10.63 48.50 11.56
C HIS A 63 10.54 46.99 11.47
N THR A 64 9.57 46.39 12.16
CA THR A 64 8.94 45.15 11.72
C THR A 64 8.34 45.43 10.35
N SER A 65 9.18 45.41 9.31
CA SER A 65 8.77 45.54 7.93
C SER A 65 7.59 44.59 7.71
N GLN A 66 6.53 45.05 7.06
CA GLN A 66 5.37 44.21 6.74
C GLN A 66 5.80 42.89 6.07
N VAL A 67 6.93 42.92 5.36
CA VAL A 67 7.60 41.74 4.80
C VAL A 67 8.04 40.78 5.92
N VAL A 68 8.79 41.24 6.92
CA VAL A 68 9.24 40.40 8.05
C VAL A 68 8.05 39.83 8.83
N ALA A 69 6.98 40.60 9.02
CA ALA A 69 5.75 40.11 9.63
C ALA A 69 5.09 39.00 8.78
N ALA A 70 5.02 39.17 7.46
CA ALA A 70 4.51 38.14 6.54
C ALA A 70 5.38 36.87 6.56
N PHE A 71 6.71 37.00 6.59
CA PHE A 71 7.62 35.85 6.69
C PHE A 71 7.46 35.08 8.01
N ARG A 72 7.10 35.75 9.12
CA ARG A 72 6.77 35.06 10.38
C ARG A 72 5.50 34.23 10.28
N VAL A 73 4.48 34.72 9.57
CA VAL A 73 3.26 33.94 9.30
C VAL A 73 3.57 32.73 8.43
N PHE A 74 4.31 32.92 7.33
CA PHE A 74 4.73 31.81 6.47
C PHE A 74 5.58 30.78 7.21
N GLN A 75 6.48 31.22 8.09
CA GLN A 75 7.25 30.32 8.94
C GLN A 75 6.33 29.46 9.82
N GLN A 76 5.37 30.07 10.52
CA GLN A 76 4.43 29.35 11.37
C GLN A 76 3.59 28.33 10.60
N GLU A 77 3.12 28.67 9.40
CA GLU A 77 2.40 27.75 8.52
C GLU A 77 3.27 26.56 8.08
N LEU A 78 4.52 26.83 7.67
CA LEU A 78 5.47 25.80 7.26
C LEU A 78 5.88 24.89 8.41
N ASP A 79 6.15 25.44 9.59
CA ASP A 79 6.51 24.70 10.80
C ASP A 79 5.36 23.79 11.22
N THR A 80 4.13 24.31 11.26
CA THR A 80 2.91 23.52 11.57
C THR A 80 2.73 22.37 10.58
N LYS A 81 2.94 22.63 9.29
CA LYS A 81 2.86 21.62 8.23
C LYS A 81 3.96 20.56 8.38
N HIS A 82 5.19 20.97 8.70
CA HIS A 82 6.31 20.05 8.89
C HIS A 82 6.10 19.16 10.11
N ASP A 83 5.65 19.74 11.23
CA ASP A 83 5.33 18.98 12.45
C ASP A 83 4.25 17.93 12.19
N LYS A 84 3.21 18.28 11.41
CA LYS A 84 2.18 17.34 10.98
C LYS A 84 2.76 16.22 10.11
N TYR A 85 3.60 16.57 9.13
CA TYR A 85 4.27 15.59 8.27
C TYR A 85 5.08 14.59 9.09
N GLU A 86 5.87 15.05 10.07
CA GLU A 86 6.66 14.18 10.94
C GLU A 86 5.79 13.28 11.84
N ARG A 87 4.65 13.76 12.33
CA ARG A 87 3.68 12.90 13.05
C ARG A 87 3.12 11.80 12.15
N LEU A 88 2.78 12.13 10.90
CA LEU A 88 2.31 11.16 9.91
C LEU A 88 3.38 10.12 9.55
N VAL A 89 4.65 10.53 9.41
CA VAL A 89 5.78 9.61 9.16
C VAL A 89 5.94 8.61 10.31
N LYS A 90 5.80 9.05 11.56
CA LYS A 90 5.86 8.15 12.73
C LYS A 90 4.72 7.13 12.72
N LEU A 91 3.48 7.58 12.51
CA LEU A 91 2.31 6.69 12.40
C LEU A 91 2.47 5.69 11.25
N SER A 92 2.93 6.16 10.09
CA SER A 92 3.22 5.33 8.91
C SER A 92 4.24 4.25 9.22
N ARG A 93 5.33 4.60 9.92
CA ARG A 93 6.37 3.65 10.32
C ARG A 93 5.82 2.56 11.25
N ASP A 94 4.99 2.94 12.21
CA ASP A 94 4.35 2.01 13.12
C ASP A 94 3.34 1.08 12.42
N ILE A 95 2.63 1.58 11.40
CA ILE A 95 1.76 0.79 10.52
C ILE A 95 2.59 -0.23 9.74
N THR A 96 3.71 0.19 9.13
CA THR A 96 4.60 -0.70 8.39
C THR A 96 5.12 -1.83 9.29
N ILE A 97 5.62 -1.50 10.48
CA ILE A 97 6.22 -2.49 11.40
C ILE A 97 5.18 -3.54 11.80
N GLU A 98 3.98 -3.14 12.19
CA GLU A 98 2.93 -4.08 12.61
C GLU A 98 2.36 -4.89 11.43
N SER A 99 2.26 -4.28 10.25
CA SER A 99 1.84 -5.00 9.03
C SER A 99 2.85 -6.09 8.66
N LYS A 100 4.15 -5.80 8.69
CA LYS A 100 5.23 -6.80 8.50
C LYS A 100 5.16 -7.92 9.53
N ARG A 101 5.00 -7.58 10.80
CA ARG A 101 4.84 -8.57 11.88
C ARG A 101 3.65 -9.48 11.64
N THR A 102 2.56 -8.93 11.10
CA THR A 102 1.37 -9.70 10.72
C THR A 102 1.69 -10.62 9.54
N ILE A 103 2.38 -10.15 8.50
CA ILE A 103 2.82 -10.98 7.37
C ILE A 103 3.69 -12.16 7.85
N PHE A 104 4.67 -11.91 8.73
CA PHE A 104 5.50 -12.97 9.31
C PHE A 104 4.70 -13.97 10.15
N LEU A 105 3.66 -13.51 10.86
CA LEU A 105 2.73 -14.39 11.57
C LEU A 105 1.96 -15.27 10.57
N LEU A 106 1.46 -14.70 9.47
CA LEU A 106 0.70 -15.40 8.44
C LEU A 106 1.50 -16.46 7.71
N HIS A 107 2.83 -16.31 7.56
CA HIS A 107 3.68 -17.37 7.02
C HIS A 107 3.73 -18.64 7.87
N ARG A 108 3.30 -18.59 9.13
CA ARG A 108 3.30 -19.77 10.01
C ARG A 108 2.18 -20.76 9.66
N VAL A 109 1.19 -20.36 8.87
CA VAL A 109 0.02 -21.20 8.53
C VAL A 109 0.39 -22.48 7.80
N THR A 110 1.54 -22.53 7.12
CA THR A 110 2.04 -23.74 6.44
C THR A 110 2.58 -24.78 7.41
N SER A 111 2.88 -24.40 8.65
CA SER A 111 3.62 -25.23 9.63
C SER A 111 2.82 -25.56 10.90
N VAL A 112 1.58 -25.06 11.03
CA VAL A 112 0.75 -25.28 12.21
C VAL A 112 -0.52 -26.08 11.87
N PRO A 113 -1.01 -26.94 12.78
CA PRO A 113 -2.24 -27.69 12.55
C PRO A 113 -3.49 -26.80 12.66
N ASN A 114 -3.47 -25.77 13.52
CA ASN A 114 -4.60 -24.87 13.71
C ASN A 114 -4.36 -23.52 13.01
N VAL A 115 -4.75 -23.46 11.74
CA VAL A 115 -4.64 -22.24 10.92
C VAL A 115 -5.56 -21.13 11.44
N GLU A 116 -6.75 -21.45 11.96
CA GLU A 116 -7.72 -20.45 12.42
C GLU A 116 -7.23 -19.65 13.62
N GLU A 117 -6.46 -20.25 14.54
CA GLU A 117 -5.85 -19.51 15.66
C GLU A 117 -4.89 -18.43 15.15
N VAL A 118 -4.05 -18.75 14.16
CA VAL A 118 -3.12 -17.79 13.55
C VAL A 118 -3.86 -16.69 12.81
N LEU A 119 -4.94 -17.03 12.10
CA LEU A 119 -5.78 -16.04 11.41
C LEU A 119 -6.47 -15.10 12.40
N ASN A 120 -7.03 -15.62 13.49
CA ASN A 120 -7.65 -14.80 14.54
C ASN A 120 -6.64 -13.88 15.24
N GLU A 121 -5.42 -14.36 15.49
CA GLU A 121 -4.33 -13.52 16.01
C GLU A 121 -3.95 -12.42 15.00
N ALA A 122 -3.89 -12.75 13.71
CA ALA A 122 -3.61 -11.80 12.65
C ALA A 122 -4.71 -10.74 12.52
N ASP A 123 -5.99 -11.12 12.62
CA ASP A 123 -7.12 -10.19 12.63
C ASP A 123 -6.98 -9.19 13.78
N ALA A 124 -6.70 -9.65 15.01
CA ALA A 124 -6.49 -8.75 16.16
C ALA A 124 -5.33 -7.76 15.94
N LYS A 125 -4.24 -8.18 15.29
CA LYS A 125 -3.13 -7.28 14.92
C LYS A 125 -3.53 -6.29 13.85
N LEU A 126 -4.22 -6.75 12.81
CA LEU A 126 -4.73 -5.89 11.74
C LEU A 126 -5.75 -4.87 12.25
N ASP A 127 -6.53 -5.20 13.27
CA ASP A 127 -7.40 -4.26 13.97
C ASP A 127 -6.59 -3.13 14.61
N GLY A 128 -5.50 -3.47 15.30
CA GLY A 128 -4.56 -2.49 15.85
C GLY A 128 -3.92 -1.59 14.76
N VAL A 129 -3.58 -2.16 13.61
CA VAL A 129 -3.09 -1.39 12.46
C VAL A 129 -4.18 -0.43 11.93
N ARG A 130 -5.43 -0.89 11.81
CA ARG A 130 -6.56 -0.04 11.41
C ARG A 130 -6.75 1.13 12.36
N GLN A 131 -6.60 0.94 13.68
CA GLN A 131 -6.68 2.05 14.63
C GLN A 131 -5.60 3.12 14.38
N LYS A 132 -4.37 2.72 14.03
CA LYS A 132 -3.31 3.68 13.64
C LYS A 132 -3.64 4.41 12.34
N ILE A 133 -4.24 3.73 11.36
CA ILE A 133 -4.76 4.39 10.14
C ILE A 133 -5.87 5.38 10.50
N GLY A 134 -6.71 5.07 11.50
CA GLY A 134 -7.69 6.01 12.04
C GLY A 134 -7.04 7.27 12.64
N GLN A 135 -5.88 7.15 13.29
CA GLN A 135 -5.11 8.31 13.77
C GLN A 135 -4.53 9.14 12.61
N VAL A 136 -4.09 8.48 11.53
CA VAL A 136 -3.69 9.16 10.29
C VAL A 136 -4.87 9.93 9.69
N ALA A 137 -6.07 9.34 9.67
CA ALA A 137 -7.28 9.98 9.18
C ALA A 137 -7.65 11.23 10.00
N GLU A 138 -7.47 11.18 11.33
CA GLU A 138 -7.68 12.34 12.21
C GLU A 138 -6.69 13.47 11.94
N GLU A 139 -5.39 13.17 11.82
CA GLU A 139 -4.36 14.18 11.54
C GLU A 139 -4.56 14.89 10.18
N LEU A 140 -5.19 14.19 9.24
CA LEU A 140 -5.51 14.68 7.89
C LEU A 140 -6.89 15.34 7.79
N ARG A 141 -7.62 15.48 8.90
CA ARG A 141 -8.95 16.12 8.90
C ARG A 141 -8.84 17.57 8.42
N GLY A 142 -9.58 17.89 7.35
CA GLY A 142 -9.57 19.23 6.75
C GLY A 142 -8.35 19.55 5.87
N GLU A 143 -7.47 18.58 5.62
CA GLU A 143 -6.27 18.74 4.81
C GLU A 143 -6.43 18.10 3.41
N ASP A 144 -5.61 18.53 2.45
CA ASP A 144 -5.46 17.81 1.18
C ASP A 144 -4.58 16.56 1.37
N LEU A 145 -5.20 15.39 1.26
CA LEU A 145 -4.54 14.07 1.33
C LEU A 145 -3.30 13.97 0.43
N HIS A 146 -3.32 14.54 -0.77
CA HIS A 146 -2.22 14.43 -1.72
C HIS A 146 -0.97 15.19 -1.25
N GLN A 147 -1.14 16.22 -0.44
CA GLN A 147 -0.05 17.04 0.07
C GLN A 147 0.84 16.26 1.05
N PHE A 148 0.22 15.35 1.83
CA PHE A 148 0.89 14.56 2.85
C PHE A 148 1.07 13.08 2.46
N HIS A 149 0.58 12.67 1.29
CA HIS A 149 0.58 11.28 0.82
C HIS A 149 1.93 10.57 0.96
N LYS A 150 3.03 11.28 0.66
CA LYS A 150 4.39 10.75 0.78
C LYS A 150 4.79 10.35 2.21
N ALA A 151 4.19 10.93 3.25
CA ALA A 151 4.49 10.56 4.64
C ALA A 151 3.92 9.18 5.01
N PHE A 152 2.78 8.79 4.44
CA PHE A 152 2.05 7.60 4.86
C PHE A 152 1.88 6.50 3.80
N THR A 153 2.18 6.79 2.54
CA THR A 153 2.03 5.84 1.41
C THR A 153 2.70 4.49 1.66
N SER A 154 3.90 4.46 2.26
CA SER A 154 4.61 3.21 2.57
C SER A 154 3.88 2.36 3.62
N GLY A 155 3.39 2.96 4.70
CA GLY A 155 2.56 2.28 5.69
C GLY A 155 1.28 1.72 5.09
N VAL A 156 0.62 2.49 4.23
CA VAL A 156 -0.63 2.06 3.58
C VAL A 156 -0.39 0.89 2.61
N GLN A 157 0.68 0.92 1.81
CA GLN A 157 1.03 -0.18 0.91
C GLN A 157 1.30 -1.48 1.68
N GLU A 158 2.04 -1.39 2.78
CA GLU A 158 2.32 -2.54 3.65
C GLU A 158 1.04 -3.09 4.32
N TYR A 159 0.12 -2.21 4.72
CA TYR A 159 -1.18 -2.61 5.23
C TYR A 159 -2.01 -3.34 4.17
N VAL A 160 -2.04 -2.83 2.93
CA VAL A 160 -2.70 -3.50 1.80
C VAL A 160 -2.12 -4.89 1.58
N GLU A 161 -0.79 -5.02 1.57
CA GLU A 161 -0.10 -6.31 1.45
C GLU A 161 -0.54 -7.28 2.56
N ALA A 162 -0.53 -6.84 3.82
CA ALA A 162 -0.92 -7.67 4.96
C ALA A 162 -2.39 -8.13 4.90
N VAL A 163 -3.33 -7.21 4.65
CA VAL A 163 -4.77 -7.58 4.59
C VAL A 163 -5.12 -8.43 3.39
N SER A 164 -4.45 -8.21 2.26
CA SER A 164 -4.66 -9.01 1.05
C SER A 164 -4.07 -10.41 1.21
N PHE A 165 -2.93 -10.54 1.89
CA PHE A 165 -2.35 -11.84 2.21
C PHE A 165 -3.24 -12.63 3.18
N HIS A 166 -3.69 -11.99 4.25
CA HIS A 166 -4.66 -12.58 5.18
C HIS A 166 -5.93 -13.06 4.46
N HIS A 167 -6.51 -12.20 3.62
CA HIS A 167 -7.73 -12.52 2.88
C HIS A 167 -7.54 -13.66 1.88
N PHE A 168 -6.40 -13.73 1.19
CA PHE A 168 -6.06 -14.84 0.31
C PHE A 168 -5.93 -16.16 1.08
N ILE A 169 -5.30 -16.15 2.26
CA ILE A 169 -5.15 -17.35 3.08
C ILE A 169 -6.52 -17.91 3.47
N ARG A 170 -7.47 -17.03 3.80
CA ARG A 170 -8.81 -17.41 4.25
C ARG A 170 -9.77 -17.79 3.12
N HIS A 171 -9.68 -17.13 1.95
CA HIS A 171 -10.72 -17.22 0.92
C HIS A 171 -10.23 -17.59 -0.48
N ARG A 172 -8.90 -17.66 -0.70
CA ARG A 172 -8.29 -17.92 -2.02
C ARG A 172 -8.72 -16.93 -3.12
N ILE A 173 -9.06 -15.71 -2.73
CA ILE A 173 -9.41 -14.60 -3.64
C ILE A 173 -8.67 -13.33 -3.25
N LEU A 174 -8.55 -12.40 -4.20
CA LEU A 174 -8.00 -11.07 -3.96
C LEU A 174 -9.07 -10.16 -3.35
N ILE A 175 -8.77 -9.54 -2.20
CA ILE A 175 -9.62 -8.51 -1.61
C ILE A 175 -9.62 -7.26 -2.50
N SER A 176 -10.80 -6.69 -2.75
CA SER A 176 -10.96 -5.47 -3.56
C SER A 176 -10.57 -4.20 -2.79
N LEU A 177 -10.28 -3.12 -3.53
CA LEU A 177 -10.01 -1.80 -2.95
C LEU A 177 -11.22 -1.31 -2.14
N GLU A 178 -12.42 -1.55 -2.65
CA GLU A 178 -13.68 -1.17 -2.02
C GLU A 178 -13.87 -1.89 -0.68
N GLU A 179 -13.56 -3.19 -0.61
CA GLU A 179 -13.62 -3.96 0.63
C GLU A 179 -12.58 -3.49 1.66
N ILE A 180 -11.39 -3.08 1.23
CA ILE A 180 -10.40 -2.46 2.13
C ILE A 180 -10.93 -1.13 2.67
N ASN A 181 -11.38 -0.24 1.78
CA ASN A 181 -11.86 1.09 2.18
C ASN A 181 -13.11 1.03 3.06
N ALA A 182 -13.99 0.05 2.87
CA ALA A 182 -15.14 -0.19 3.74
C ALA A 182 -14.75 -0.51 5.19
N ARG A 183 -13.55 -1.07 5.42
CA ARG A 183 -13.01 -1.36 6.75
C ARG A 183 -12.30 -0.17 7.40
N LEU A 184 -12.10 0.92 6.66
CA LEU A 184 -11.39 2.12 7.11
C LEU A 184 -12.36 3.30 7.35
N VAL A 185 -13.52 2.97 7.92
CA VAL A 185 -14.52 3.90 8.42
C VAL A 185 -14.48 3.84 9.94
N PHE A 186 -14.26 4.98 10.58
CA PHE A 186 -14.08 5.11 12.02
C PHE A 186 -15.16 6.03 12.56
N VAL A 187 -15.98 5.52 13.49
CA VAL A 187 -16.99 6.31 14.17
C VAL A 187 -16.45 6.66 15.55
N LYS A 188 -16.35 7.95 15.86
CA LYS A 188 -16.07 8.42 17.22
C LYS A 188 -17.33 9.03 17.81
N GLU A 189 -17.71 8.51 18.97
CA GLU A 189 -18.58 9.24 19.89
C GLU A 189 -17.73 10.32 20.55
N GLU A 190 -17.99 11.59 20.24
CA GLU A 190 -17.46 12.66 21.06
C GLU A 190 -18.08 12.52 22.45
N LYS A 191 -17.30 12.05 23.43
CA LYS A 191 -17.62 12.26 24.83
C LYS A 191 -17.51 13.75 25.09
N LEU A 192 -18.63 14.45 24.95
CA LEU A 192 -18.80 15.80 25.48
C LEU A 192 -18.51 15.73 26.99
N GLU A 193 -17.26 15.97 27.40
CA GLU A 193 -16.97 16.49 28.74
C GLU A 193 -17.34 17.99 28.75
N THR A 194 -18.62 18.28 28.53
CA THR A 194 -19.12 19.65 28.63
C THR A 194 -19.52 19.89 30.07
N LYS A 195 -18.70 20.68 30.77
CA LYS A 195 -19.19 21.52 31.85
C LYS A 195 -20.33 22.39 31.30
N VAL A 196 -21.53 22.05 31.74
CA VAL A 196 -22.84 22.71 31.59
C VAL A 196 -22.82 24.16 31.08
N THR A 197 -23.51 24.45 29.97
CA THR A 197 -24.62 25.43 29.91
C THR A 197 -25.29 25.43 28.53
N GLY A 198 -26.62 25.20 28.52
CA GLY A 198 -27.58 25.81 27.59
C GLY A 198 -27.59 25.37 26.11
N GLU A 199 -28.72 24.75 25.71
CA GLU A 199 -29.26 24.63 24.34
C GLU A 199 -28.64 23.61 23.37
N GLY A 200 -29.18 22.39 23.42
CA GLY A 200 -29.69 21.72 22.21
C GLY A 200 -28.74 21.18 21.15
N SER A 201 -27.45 20.97 21.43
CA SER A 201 -26.58 20.24 20.51
C SER A 201 -26.77 18.71 20.66
N PHE A 202 -27.31 18.09 19.62
CA PHE A 202 -27.21 16.64 19.44
C PHE A 202 -25.73 16.25 19.39
N PRO A 203 -25.31 15.10 19.97
CA PRO A 203 -23.96 14.61 19.77
C PRO A 203 -23.79 14.27 18.27
N GLU A 204 -23.13 15.15 17.53
CA GLU A 204 -22.72 14.85 16.16
C GLU A 204 -21.62 13.80 16.23
N ALA A 205 -21.99 12.54 15.98
CA ALA A 205 -21.02 11.47 15.81
C ALA A 205 -20.07 11.85 14.66
N CYS A 206 -18.79 12.05 14.99
CA CYS A 206 -17.78 12.38 14.00
C CYS A 206 -17.39 11.08 13.26
N VAL A 207 -17.74 10.99 11.99
CA VAL A 207 -17.32 9.88 11.11
C VAL A 207 -16.05 10.29 10.38
N LEU A 208 -14.97 9.55 10.63
CA LEU A 208 -13.69 9.69 9.96
C LEU A 208 -13.54 8.56 8.96
N THR A 209 -13.12 8.88 7.74
CA THR A 209 -12.88 7.88 6.70
C THR A 209 -11.49 8.04 6.13
N PHE A 210 -10.78 6.93 5.94
CA PHE A 210 -9.55 6.89 5.18
C PHE A 210 -9.77 6.16 3.85
N GLN A 211 -9.25 6.71 2.75
CA GLN A 211 -9.37 6.11 1.42
C GLN A 211 -7.98 5.73 0.91
N VAL A 212 -7.73 4.43 0.75
CA VAL A 212 -6.55 3.91 0.08
C VAL A 212 -6.59 4.34 -1.38
N THR A 213 -5.49 4.87 -1.90
CA THR A 213 -5.42 5.25 -3.30
C THR A 213 -5.30 4.01 -4.18
N PRO A 214 -5.83 4.02 -5.41
CA PRO A 214 -5.62 2.93 -6.36
C PRO A 214 -4.15 2.59 -6.59
N THR A 215 -3.27 3.60 -6.54
CA THR A 215 -1.82 3.40 -6.70
C THR A 215 -1.24 2.64 -5.52
N ASP A 216 -1.58 3.02 -4.27
CA ASP A 216 -1.11 2.29 -3.08
C ASP A 216 -1.65 0.86 -3.06
N TYR A 217 -2.89 0.66 -3.51
CA TYR A 217 -3.47 -0.66 -3.65
C TYR A 217 -2.68 -1.53 -4.63
N LEU A 218 -2.42 -1.01 -5.84
CA LEU A 218 -1.64 -1.75 -6.85
C LEU A 218 -0.22 -2.05 -6.37
N LEU A 219 0.43 -1.12 -5.67
CA LEU A 219 1.78 -1.34 -5.16
C LEU A 219 1.81 -2.38 -4.05
N GLY A 220 0.86 -2.34 -3.09
CA GLY A 220 0.73 -3.35 -2.04
C GLY A 220 0.37 -4.74 -2.59
N VAL A 221 -0.53 -4.83 -3.58
CA VAL A 221 -0.85 -6.10 -4.26
C VAL A 221 0.33 -6.63 -5.07
N ALA A 222 1.18 -5.76 -5.61
CA ALA A 222 2.39 -6.22 -6.27
C ALA A 222 3.36 -6.86 -5.27
N ASP A 223 3.52 -6.27 -4.08
CA ASP A 223 4.39 -6.82 -3.02
C ASP A 223 3.83 -8.11 -2.42
N LEU A 224 2.50 -8.23 -2.29
CA LEU A 224 1.82 -9.48 -1.94
C LEU A 224 2.30 -10.68 -2.77
N THR A 225 2.61 -10.48 -4.07
CA THR A 225 3.03 -11.59 -4.93
C THR A 225 4.37 -12.21 -4.53
N GLY A 226 5.23 -11.43 -3.88
CA GLY A 226 6.45 -11.92 -3.23
C GLY A 226 6.12 -12.81 -2.04
N GLU A 227 5.16 -12.42 -1.21
CA GLU A 227 4.74 -13.19 -0.04
C GLU A 227 4.00 -14.48 -0.43
N LEU A 228 3.17 -14.45 -1.46
CA LEU A 228 2.54 -15.65 -2.02
C LEU A 228 3.56 -16.62 -2.61
N MET A 229 4.61 -16.12 -3.28
CA MET A 229 5.73 -16.94 -3.73
C MET A 229 6.45 -17.59 -2.53
N ARG A 230 6.76 -16.84 -1.47
CA ARG A 230 7.38 -17.39 -0.25
C ARG A 230 6.51 -18.50 0.36
N MET A 231 5.20 -18.27 0.46
CA MET A 231 4.23 -19.28 0.93
C MET A 231 4.24 -20.53 0.05
N CYS A 232 4.28 -20.38 -1.27
CA CYS A 232 4.35 -21.50 -2.20
C CYS A 232 5.57 -22.38 -1.89
N ILE A 233 6.76 -21.79 -1.82
CA ILE A 233 7.99 -22.56 -1.58
C ILE A 233 7.98 -23.22 -0.20
N SER A 234 7.47 -22.54 0.84
CA SER A 234 7.31 -23.12 2.17
C SER A 234 6.33 -24.30 2.17
N SER A 235 5.20 -24.20 1.46
CA SER A 235 4.23 -25.28 1.35
C SER A 235 4.82 -26.52 0.67
N VAL A 236 5.59 -26.33 -0.40
CA VAL A 236 6.33 -27.41 -1.06
C VAL A 236 7.33 -28.07 -0.12
N GLY A 237 8.08 -27.28 0.66
CA GLY A 237 9.02 -27.79 1.65
C GLY A 237 8.36 -28.65 2.74
N ASN A 238 7.11 -28.33 3.09
CA ASN A 238 6.31 -29.09 4.06
C ASN A 238 5.55 -30.27 3.43
N GLY A 239 5.74 -30.55 2.14
CA GLY A 239 5.12 -31.67 1.43
C GLY A 239 3.69 -31.42 0.93
N ASP A 240 3.23 -30.17 0.93
CA ASP A 240 1.95 -29.79 0.33
C ASP A 240 2.05 -29.82 -1.20
N MET A 241 1.15 -30.60 -1.82
CA MET A 241 1.12 -30.83 -3.26
C MET A 241 0.01 -30.04 -3.96
N ASP A 242 -0.91 -29.44 -3.21
CA ASP A 242 -2.12 -28.81 -3.75
C ASP A 242 -1.99 -27.27 -3.74
N THR A 243 -1.59 -26.68 -2.60
CA THR A 243 -1.42 -25.24 -2.43
C THR A 243 -0.54 -24.57 -3.50
N PRO A 244 0.58 -25.16 -3.96
CA PRO A 244 1.41 -24.58 -5.02
C PRO A 244 0.64 -24.31 -6.32
N PHE A 245 -0.24 -25.23 -6.73
CA PHE A 245 -1.01 -25.07 -7.97
C PHE A 245 -2.10 -24.00 -7.83
N GLU A 246 -2.74 -23.91 -6.66
CA GLU A 246 -3.67 -22.82 -6.34
C GLU A 246 -2.98 -21.45 -6.41
N LEU A 247 -1.80 -21.34 -5.78
CA LEU A 247 -0.97 -20.14 -5.80
C LEU A 247 -0.52 -19.78 -7.22
N SER A 248 -0.06 -20.75 -8.01
CA SER A 248 0.33 -20.54 -9.41
C SER A 248 -0.83 -19.97 -10.23
N SER A 249 -2.02 -20.54 -10.09
CA SER A 249 -3.22 -20.06 -10.76
C SER A 249 -3.55 -18.61 -10.37
N PHE A 250 -3.52 -18.31 -9.07
CA PHE A 250 -3.81 -16.98 -8.57
C PHE A 250 -2.77 -15.93 -8.99
N LEU A 251 -1.48 -16.28 -8.99
CA LEU A 251 -0.41 -15.38 -9.43
C LEU A 251 -0.49 -15.07 -10.94
N ARG A 252 -0.91 -16.03 -11.76
CA ARG A 252 -1.19 -15.79 -13.19
C ARG A 252 -2.30 -14.76 -13.37
N ASP A 253 -3.39 -14.89 -12.62
CA ASP A 253 -4.51 -13.94 -12.69
C ASP A 253 -4.07 -12.51 -12.30
N ILE A 254 -3.24 -12.39 -11.26
CA ILE A 254 -2.64 -11.10 -10.88
C ILE A 254 -1.72 -10.58 -11.99
N HIS A 255 -0.78 -11.40 -12.48
CA HIS A 255 0.14 -11.02 -13.56
C HIS A 255 -0.61 -10.52 -14.81
N ASP A 256 -1.67 -11.21 -15.21
CA ASP A 256 -2.49 -10.82 -16.36
C ASP A 256 -3.21 -9.50 -16.11
N GLY A 257 -3.69 -9.27 -14.88
CA GLY A 257 -4.28 -8.00 -14.47
C GLY A 257 -3.28 -6.84 -14.52
N PHE A 258 -2.06 -7.02 -14.03
CA PHE A 258 -1.00 -6.00 -14.12
C PHE A 258 -0.52 -5.78 -15.56
N SER A 259 -0.43 -6.86 -16.36
CA SER A 259 -0.09 -6.77 -17.78
C SER A 259 -1.16 -6.04 -18.58
N TYR A 260 -2.44 -6.19 -18.22
CA TYR A 260 -3.55 -5.43 -18.80
C TYR A 260 -3.47 -3.94 -18.49
N ILE A 261 -3.01 -3.55 -17.29
CA ILE A 261 -2.73 -2.14 -16.96
C ILE A 261 -1.56 -1.61 -17.80
N GLY A 262 -0.50 -2.42 -17.93
CA GLY A 262 0.66 -2.13 -18.78
C GLY A 262 1.26 -0.76 -18.52
N ASN A 263 1.53 -0.01 -19.60
CA ASN A 263 2.13 1.33 -19.55
C ASN A 263 1.13 2.46 -19.24
N MET A 264 -0.15 2.14 -19.01
CA MET A 264 -1.16 3.16 -18.68
C MET A 264 -1.10 3.57 -17.20
N GLY A 265 -0.49 2.73 -16.36
CA GLY A 265 -0.33 2.95 -14.92
C GLY A 265 0.82 3.92 -14.55
N PRO A 266 0.98 4.22 -13.25
CA PRO A 266 2.17 4.89 -12.71
C PRO A 266 3.44 4.09 -12.99
N TYR A 267 4.57 4.79 -13.15
CA TYR A 267 5.87 4.17 -13.45
C TYR A 267 6.32 3.15 -12.39
N GLU A 268 5.97 3.40 -11.13
CA GLU A 268 6.22 2.53 -10.00
C GLU A 268 5.56 1.15 -10.18
N VAL A 269 4.35 1.11 -10.73
CA VAL A 269 3.62 -0.14 -11.02
C VAL A 269 4.33 -0.90 -12.13
N SER A 270 4.84 -0.22 -13.16
CA SER A 270 5.60 -0.85 -14.23
C SER A 270 6.91 -1.48 -13.73
N LYS A 271 7.59 -0.88 -12.74
CA LYS A 271 8.77 -1.50 -12.12
C LYS A 271 8.42 -2.81 -11.40
N LYS A 272 7.31 -2.82 -10.66
CA LYS A 272 6.87 -4.00 -9.91
C LYS A 272 6.48 -5.17 -10.81
N LEU A 273 6.06 -4.91 -12.06
CA LEU A 273 5.77 -5.97 -13.04
C LEU A 273 6.98 -6.88 -13.32
N HIS A 274 8.21 -6.36 -13.23
CA HIS A 274 9.40 -7.18 -13.40
C HIS A 274 9.58 -8.18 -12.25
N THR A 275 9.51 -7.71 -11.01
CA THR A 275 9.59 -8.56 -9.81
C THR A 275 8.43 -9.56 -9.77
N LEU A 276 7.22 -9.14 -10.14
CA LEU A 276 6.05 -10.01 -10.26
C LEU A 276 6.29 -11.19 -11.21
N ARG A 277 6.91 -10.93 -12.38
CA ARG A 277 7.27 -12.01 -13.33
C ARG A 277 8.29 -12.99 -12.75
N GLN A 278 9.26 -12.49 -11.99
CA GLN A 278 10.23 -13.35 -11.30
C GLN A 278 9.55 -14.23 -10.24
N SER A 279 8.65 -13.65 -9.45
CA SER A 279 7.86 -14.38 -8.46
C SER A 279 6.97 -15.45 -9.10
N LEU A 280 6.28 -15.11 -10.20
CA LEU A 280 5.48 -16.06 -10.96
C LEU A 280 6.34 -17.21 -11.51
N GLY A 281 7.49 -16.90 -12.13
CA GLY A 281 8.39 -17.92 -12.67
C GLY A 281 8.83 -18.94 -11.62
N LYS A 282 9.22 -18.47 -10.43
CA LYS A 282 9.60 -19.35 -9.30
C LYS A 282 8.46 -20.28 -8.87
N VAL A 283 7.23 -19.78 -8.85
CA VAL A 283 6.05 -20.58 -8.48
C VAL A 283 5.70 -21.59 -9.58
N GLU A 284 5.79 -21.21 -10.85
CA GLU A 284 5.56 -22.10 -11.99
C GLU A 284 6.61 -23.22 -12.06
N ASP A 285 7.88 -22.89 -11.82
CA ASP A 285 8.97 -23.86 -11.75
C ASP A 285 8.73 -24.87 -10.62
N ALA A 286 8.29 -24.41 -9.44
CA ALA A 286 7.92 -25.28 -8.34
C ALA A 286 6.78 -26.24 -8.73
N CYS A 287 5.71 -25.73 -9.36
CA CYS A 287 4.59 -26.54 -9.83
C CYS A 287 5.00 -27.57 -10.90
N TYR A 288 5.87 -27.16 -11.83
CA TYR A 288 6.42 -28.03 -12.85
C TYR A 288 7.19 -29.19 -12.22
N MET A 289 8.08 -28.89 -11.27
CA MET A 289 8.87 -29.90 -10.56
C MET A 289 8.00 -30.90 -9.81
N LEU A 290 6.93 -30.43 -9.14
CA LEU A 290 5.97 -31.30 -8.46
C LEU A 290 5.23 -32.22 -9.44
N ARG A 291 4.83 -31.68 -10.61
CA ARG A 291 4.12 -32.47 -11.63
C ARG A 291 5.00 -33.57 -12.20
N VAL A 292 6.25 -33.25 -12.57
CA VAL A 292 7.19 -34.23 -13.14
C VAL A 292 7.49 -35.31 -12.11
N ARG A 293 7.93 -34.95 -10.90
CA ARG A 293 8.27 -35.93 -9.86
C ARG A 293 7.07 -36.74 -9.38
N GLY A 294 5.91 -36.10 -9.22
CA GLY A 294 4.65 -36.77 -8.87
C GLY A 294 4.15 -37.77 -9.91
N SER A 295 4.66 -37.68 -11.15
CA SER A 295 4.37 -38.62 -12.23
C SER A 295 5.41 -39.74 -12.36
N GLU A 296 6.60 -39.59 -11.74
CA GLU A 296 7.73 -40.52 -11.86
C GLU A 296 7.98 -41.38 -10.60
N ILE A 297 7.66 -40.87 -9.40
CA ILE A 297 7.99 -41.52 -8.12
C ILE A 297 6.70 -41.78 -7.30
N PRO A 298 6.52 -42.97 -6.70
CA PRO A 298 5.38 -43.27 -5.83
C PRO A 298 5.26 -42.23 -4.71
N LYS A 299 4.03 -41.74 -4.46
CA LYS A 299 3.72 -40.59 -3.59
C LYS A 299 4.41 -40.59 -2.21
N HIS A 300 4.75 -41.75 -1.65
CA HIS A 300 5.38 -41.90 -0.34
C HIS A 300 6.90 -41.59 -0.31
N MET A 301 7.60 -41.56 -1.46
CA MET A 301 9.05 -41.27 -1.52
C MET A 301 9.37 -39.84 -1.97
N LEU A 302 8.36 -38.99 -2.21
CA LEU A 302 8.54 -37.65 -2.76
C LEU A 302 8.96 -36.61 -1.70
N ALA A 303 8.48 -36.74 -0.47
CA ALA A 303 8.78 -35.80 0.61
C ALA A 303 10.27 -35.76 0.98
N ASP A 304 10.95 -36.92 0.97
CA ASP A 304 12.36 -37.05 1.33
C ASP A 304 13.30 -36.43 0.27
N VAL A 305 12.95 -36.54 -1.01
CA VAL A 305 13.75 -36.00 -2.12
C VAL A 305 13.62 -34.48 -2.23
N LEU A 306 12.45 -33.91 -1.91
CA LEU A 306 12.24 -32.46 -1.89
C LEU A 306 12.99 -31.81 -0.70
N SER A 307 12.90 -32.41 0.48
CA SER A 307 13.60 -31.92 1.69
C SER A 307 15.12 -31.92 1.54
N SER A 308 15.67 -32.93 0.85
CA SER A 308 17.12 -33.08 0.64
C SER A 308 17.73 -31.99 -0.26
N ARG A 309 16.94 -31.34 -1.11
CA ARG A 309 17.45 -30.37 -2.11
C ARG A 309 17.11 -28.92 -1.81
N THR A 310 16.07 -28.62 -1.01
CA THR A 310 15.89 -27.26 -0.46
C THR A 310 17.12 -26.84 0.35
N ALA A 311 17.73 -27.77 1.07
CA ALA A 311 19.01 -27.55 1.78
C ALA A 311 20.21 -27.26 0.84
N LEU A 312 20.15 -27.67 -0.43
CA LEU A 312 21.21 -27.40 -1.42
C LEU A 312 21.02 -26.04 -2.11
N LEU A 313 19.79 -25.55 -2.23
CA LEU A 313 19.52 -24.23 -2.81
C LEU A 313 19.85 -23.08 -1.84
N ASP A 314 19.73 -23.31 -0.53
CA ASP A 314 20.16 -22.34 0.50
C ASP A 314 21.70 -22.21 0.59
N HIS A 315 22.45 -23.21 0.13
CA HIS A 315 23.91 -23.22 0.24
C HIS A 315 24.62 -22.43 -0.88
N ASP A 316 23.91 -22.12 -1.97
CA ASP A 316 24.47 -21.46 -3.17
C ASP A 316 24.34 -19.92 -3.13
N GLU A 317 23.52 -19.36 -2.23
CA GLU A 317 23.45 -17.90 -1.99
C GLU A 317 24.50 -17.38 -0.99
N GLY A 318 25.36 -18.26 -0.46
CA GLY A 318 26.40 -17.93 0.53
C GLY A 318 27.80 -17.67 -0.04
N VAL A 319 28.00 -17.75 -1.36
CA VAL A 319 29.30 -17.50 -1.99
C VAL A 319 29.14 -16.53 -3.17
N SER A 320 29.18 -15.24 -2.85
CA SER A 320 29.64 -14.16 -3.74
C SER A 320 30.14 -13.00 -2.90
#